data_AF-A0ABD6L0H1-F1
#
_entry.id   AF-A0ABD6L0H1-F1
#
_cell.length_a   1.000
_cell.length_b   1.000
_cell.length_c   1.000
_cell.angle_alpha   90.00
_cell.angle_beta   90.00
_cell.angle_gamma   90.00
#
_symmetry.space_group_name_H-M   'P 1'
#
loop_
_entity.id
_entity.type
_entity.pdbx_description
1 polymer ?
#
loop_
_entity_poly.entity_id
_entity_poly.type
_entity_poly.pdbx_seq_one_letter_code
_entity_poly.pdbx_strand_id
1 'polypeptide(L)'
;MNNLKLFPFMGMADISEGGDANELESGYYINGNFRKLTNSPFSSGWGGIIVFKINYYTLQIASDMNTKIFKVRQRWYNTWDDWKTVSLT
;
A
#
# COMPACT_ATOMS: atom_id res chain seq x y z
N MET A 1 10.52 2.59 27.47
CA MET A 1 9.60 2.39 26.33
C MET A 1 10.17 3.16 25.16
N ASN A 2 10.71 2.46 24.17
CA ASN A 2 11.25 3.12 22.97
C ASN A 2 10.08 3.68 22.17
N ASN A 3 9.95 5.01 22.16
CA ASN A 3 9.08 5.72 21.24
C ASN A 3 9.59 5.42 19.84
N LEU A 4 8.96 4.48 19.13
CA LEU A 4 9.09 4.37 17.69
C LEU A 4 8.60 5.71 17.14
N LYS A 5 9.53 6.62 16.84
CA LYS A 5 9.23 7.82 16.06
C LYS A 5 8.86 7.32 14.67
N LEU A 6 7.57 7.13 14.42
CA LEU A 6 7.02 7.10 13.08
C LEU A 6 7.61 8.31 12.36
N PHE A 7 8.29 8.04 11.27
CA PHE A 7 9.01 9.08 10.55
C PHE A 7 8.09 10.27 10.27
N PRO A 8 8.54 11.54 10.46
CA PRO A 8 7.71 12.74 10.32
C PRO A 8 7.19 13.01 8.89
N PHE A 9 7.37 12.08 7.96
CA PHE A 9 7.06 12.21 6.53
C PHE A 9 5.95 11.26 6.04
N MET A 10 5.35 10.43 6.90
CA MET A 10 4.24 9.58 6.49
C MET A 10 2.92 10.33 6.68
N GLY A 11 2.48 11.04 5.63
CA GLY A 11 1.15 11.65 5.59
C GLY A 11 0.07 10.56 5.64
N MET A 12 -0.99 10.82 6.41
CA MET A 12 -2.25 10.08 6.31
C MET A 12 -3.02 10.66 5.13
N ALA A 13 -3.37 9.82 4.16
CA ALA A 13 -4.21 10.25 3.06
C ALA A 13 -5.27 9.19 2.76
N ASP A 14 -6.43 9.64 2.32
CA ASP A 14 -7.43 8.75 1.75
C ASP A 14 -6.99 8.33 0.33
N ILE A 15 -7.30 7.10 -0.06
CA ILE A 15 -7.16 6.69 -1.46
C ILE A 15 -8.32 7.31 -2.24
N SER A 16 -8.00 8.23 -3.15
CA SER A 16 -9.01 8.87 -4.00
C SER A 16 -9.76 7.83 -4.83
N GLU A 17 -11.06 8.02 -5.00
CA GLU A 17 -11.84 7.19 -5.92
C GLU A 17 -11.31 7.35 -7.35
N GLY A 18 -10.99 6.23 -8.02
CA GLY A 18 -10.40 6.25 -9.35
C GLY A 18 -8.89 6.51 -9.38
N GLY A 19 -8.21 6.56 -8.22
CA GLY A 19 -6.75 6.68 -8.16
C GLY A 19 -6.01 5.44 -8.71
N ASP A 20 -4.68 5.54 -8.79
CA ASP A 20 -3.78 4.43 -9.16
C ASP A 20 -2.82 4.12 -8.00
N ALA A 21 -2.77 2.85 -7.59
CA ALA A 21 -1.82 2.39 -6.58
C ALA A 21 -0.37 2.66 -6.97
N ASN A 22 -0.04 2.74 -8.26
CA ASN A 22 1.32 3.00 -8.75
C ASN A 22 1.77 4.47 -8.54
N GLU A 23 0.83 5.40 -8.34
CA GLU A 23 1.08 6.83 -8.21
C GLU A 23 1.14 7.30 -6.75
N LEU A 24 0.86 6.40 -5.80
CA LEU A 24 0.92 6.71 -4.38
C LEU A 24 2.34 7.11 -3.96
N GLU A 25 2.44 8.20 -3.20
CA GLU A 25 3.68 8.65 -2.58
C GLU A 25 3.96 7.92 -1.27
N SER A 26 5.15 8.11 -0.70
CA SER A 26 5.49 7.55 0.61
C SER A 26 4.48 7.98 1.68
N GLY A 27 3.88 7.02 2.38
CA GLY A 27 2.83 7.31 3.35
C GLY A 27 2.04 6.08 3.77
N TYR A 28 1.03 6.31 4.61
CA TYR A 28 0.02 5.30 4.92
C TYR A 28 -1.35 5.81 4.51
N TYR A 29 -2.08 4.94 3.82
CA TYR A 29 -3.38 5.24 3.25
C TYR A 29 -4.40 4.33 3.92
N ILE A 30 -5.43 4.91 4.53
CA ILE A 30 -6.49 4.19 5.26
C ILE A 30 -7.80 4.35 4.47
N ASN A 31 -8.75 3.42 4.66
CA ASN A 31 -10.08 3.45 4.03
C ASN A 31 -10.06 3.38 2.50
N GLY A 32 -9.06 2.69 1.93
CA GLY A 32 -9.02 2.43 0.50
C GLY A 32 -10.14 1.49 0.08
N ASN A 33 -11.10 1.98 -0.71
CA ASN A 33 -11.97 1.09 -1.47
C ASN A 33 -11.16 0.48 -2.61
N PHE A 34 -10.60 -0.70 -2.39
CA PHE A 34 -9.70 -1.36 -3.34
C PHE A 34 -10.36 -1.65 -4.69
N ARG A 35 -11.70 -1.69 -4.74
CA ARG A 35 -12.43 -1.86 -6.01
C ARG A 35 -12.31 -0.65 -6.93
N LYS A 36 -12.08 0.54 -6.37
CA LYS A 36 -12.01 1.81 -7.12
C LYS A 36 -10.58 2.24 -7.43
N LEU A 37 -9.58 1.42 -7.11
CA LEU A 37 -8.17 1.69 -7.27
C LEU A 37 -7.62 0.92 -8.48
N THR A 38 -6.97 1.61 -9.42
CA THR A 38 -6.22 0.96 -10.50
C THR A 38 -4.95 0.33 -9.91
N ASN A 39 -4.49 -0.80 -10.48
CA ASN A 39 -3.36 -1.58 -9.97
C ASN A 39 -3.53 -2.00 -8.49
N SER A 40 -4.78 -2.16 -8.06
CA SER A 40 -5.12 -2.49 -6.68
C SER A 40 -4.58 -3.85 -6.22
N PRO A 41 -4.17 -3.98 -4.94
CA PRO A 41 -3.84 -5.27 -4.34
C PRO A 41 -5.03 -6.23 -4.29
N PHE A 42 -6.26 -5.72 -4.18
CA PHE A 42 -7.47 -6.54 -4.02
C PHE A 42 -8.54 -6.13 -5.04
N SER A 43 -9.27 -7.11 -5.58
CA SER A 43 -10.39 -6.86 -6.50
C SER A 43 -11.62 -6.26 -5.81
N SER A 44 -11.68 -6.36 -4.49
CA SER A 44 -12.74 -5.84 -3.63
C SER A 44 -12.24 -5.67 -2.21
N GLY A 45 -12.96 -4.89 -1.40
CA GLY A 45 -12.69 -4.78 0.03
C GLY A 45 -12.24 -3.38 0.43
N TRP A 46 -12.04 -3.25 1.73
CA TRP A 46 -11.63 -2.01 2.39
C TRP A 46 -10.37 -2.30 3.18
N GLY A 47 -9.40 -1.41 3.09
CA GLY A 47 -8.19 -1.63 3.86
C GLY A 47 -7.20 -0.50 3.81
N GLY A 48 -5.97 -0.85 4.13
CA GLY A 48 -4.86 0.09 4.16
C GLY A 48 -3.72 -0.32 3.25
N ILE A 49 -3.01 0.67 2.73
CA ILE A 49 -1.75 0.51 2.00
C ILE A 49 -0.69 1.37 2.68
N ILE A 50 0.49 0.81 2.88
CA ILE A 50 1.70 1.53 3.27
C ILE A 50 2.64 1.54 2.06
N VAL A 51 3.17 2.72 1.74
CA VAL A 51 4.08 2.92 0.61
C VAL A 51 5.41 3.46 1.11
N PHE A 52 6.49 2.84 0.68
CA PHE A 52 7.85 3.34 0.86
C PHE A 52 8.47 3.58 -0.51
N LYS A 53 8.57 4.85 -0.92
CA LYS A 53 9.27 5.26 -2.14
C LYS A 53 10.67 5.76 -1.78
N ILE A 54 11.67 5.05 -2.29
CA ILE A 54 13.09 5.22 -2.00
C ILE A 54 13.83 5.30 -3.34
N ASN A 55 14.00 6.51 -3.88
CA ASN A 55 14.61 6.75 -5.19
C ASN A 55 13.93 5.90 -6.30
N TYR A 56 14.67 4.95 -6.87
CA TYR A 56 14.21 4.06 -7.94
C TYR A 56 13.48 2.80 -7.43
N TYR A 57 13.30 2.69 -6.11
CA TYR A 57 12.66 1.57 -5.47
C TYR A 57 11.35 2.01 -4.81
N THR A 58 10.27 1.25 -5.00
CA THR A 58 9.04 1.44 -4.23
C THR A 58 8.64 0.11 -3.60
N LEU A 59 8.32 0.09 -2.31
CA LEU A 59 7.69 -1.04 -1.63
C LEU A 59 6.26 -0.66 -1.26
N GLN A 60 5.32 -1.57 -1.51
CA GLN A 60 3.94 -1.42 -1.06
C GLN A 60 3.49 -2.64 -0.27
N ILE A 61 2.89 -2.39 0.89
CA ILE A 61 2.31 -3.40 1.76
C ILE A 61 0.84 -3.04 1.96
N ALA A 62 -0.04 -3.95 1.58
CA ALA A 62 -1.48 -3.79 1.66
C ALA A 62 -2.10 -4.81 2.61
N SER A 63 -3.15 -4.40 3.32
CA SER A 63 -3.95 -5.27 4.16
C SER A 63 -5.42 -5.00 3.91
N ASP A 64 -6.20 -6.06 3.69
CA ASP A 64 -7.66 -5.99 3.65
C ASP A 64 -8.24 -6.24 5.05
N MET A 65 -9.09 -5.32 5.51
CA MET A 65 -9.64 -5.33 6.88
C MET A 65 -10.60 -6.50 7.13
N ASN A 66 -11.19 -7.10 6.08
CA ASN A 66 -12.19 -8.16 6.23
C ASN A 66 -11.56 -9.55 6.24
N THR A 67 -10.62 -9.78 5.33
CA THR A 67 -9.98 -11.07 5.11
C THR A 67 -8.72 -11.27 5.94
N LYS A 68 -8.16 -10.18 6.50
CA LYS A 68 -6.86 -10.17 7.20
C LYS A 68 -5.71 -10.69 6.32
N ILE A 69 -5.89 -10.65 5.00
CA ILE A 69 -4.87 -11.03 4.03
C ILE A 69 -3.91 -9.85 3.86
N PHE A 70 -2.62 -10.15 3.88
CA PHE A 70 -1.57 -9.21 3.51
C PHE A 70 -1.13 -9.46 2.09
N LYS A 71 -0.91 -8.38 1.34
CA LYS A 71 -0.26 -8.42 0.03
C LYS A 71 0.91 -7.46 -0.01
N VAL A 72 1.94 -7.86 -0.74
CA VAL A 72 3.15 -7.06 -0.96
C VAL A 72 3.47 -7.02 -2.44
N ARG A 73 4.01 -5.90 -2.89
CA ARG A 73 4.72 -5.80 -4.17
C ARG A 73 5.79 -4.73 -4.08
N GLN A 74 6.63 -4.69 -5.09
CA GLN A 74 7.64 -3.66 -5.22
C GLN A 74 7.73 -3.15 -6.66
N ARG A 75 8.43 -2.04 -6.82
CA ARG A 75 8.84 -1.46 -8.09
C ARG A 75 10.34 -1.30 -8.09
N TRP A 76 10.99 -1.70 -9.17
CA TRP A 76 12.38 -1.35 -9.48
C TRP A 76 12.40 -0.53 -10.77
N TYR A 77 12.94 0.69 -10.70
CA TYR A 77 12.90 1.68 -11.79
C TYR A 77 11.48 1.93 -12.30
N ASN A 78 11.07 1.33 -13.41
CA ASN A 78 9.74 1.52 -14.04
C ASN A 78 8.94 0.22 -14.12
N THR A 79 9.45 -0.86 -13.51
CA THR A 79 8.82 -2.17 -13.56
C THR A 79 8.23 -2.51 -12.21
N TRP A 80 6.95 -2.83 -12.20
CA TRP A 80 6.23 -3.32 -11.02
C TRP A 80 6.20 -4.84 -11.03
N ASP A 81 6.47 -5.44 -9.87
CA ASP A 81 6.14 -6.83 -9.62
C ASP A 81 4.64 -6.99 -9.38
N ASP A 82 4.11 -8.17 -9.70
CA ASP A 82 2.75 -8.55 -9.32
C ASP A 82 2.58 -8.53 -7.80
N TRP A 83 1.37 -8.19 -7.35
CA TRP A 83 0.99 -8.38 -5.95
C TRP A 83 1.09 -9.85 -5.53
N LYS A 84 1.83 -10.11 -4.45
CA LYS A 84 1.95 -11.42 -3.82
C LYS A 84 1.28 -11.44 -2.46
N THR A 85 0.54 -12.50 -2.19
CA THR A 85 -0.07 -12.75 -0.88
C THR A 85 0.99 -13.21 0.11
N VAL A 86 1.03 -12.59 1.28
CA VAL A 86 1.91 -12.97 2.40
C VAL A 86 1.12 -13.83 3.38
N SER A 87 1.70 -14.95 3.78
CA SER A 87 1.21 -15.77 4.89
C SER A 87 2.06 -15.48 6.12
N LEU A 88 1.40 -15.11 7.22
CA LEU A 88 2.05 -14.97 8.52
C LEU A 88 1.90 -16.31 9.24
N THR A 89 2.95 -17.13 9.22
CA THR A 89 3.04 -18.43 9.91
C THR A 89 3.86 -18.31 11.17
#